data_AF-J9GAY8-F1
#
_entry.id   AF-J9GAY8-F1
#
_cell.length_a   1.000
_cell.length_b   1.000
_cell.length_c   1.000
_cell.angle_alpha   90.00
_cell.angle_beta   90.00
_cell.angle_gamma   90.00
#
_symmetry.space_group_name_H-M   'P 1'
#
loop_
_entity.id
_entity.type
_entity.pdbx_description
1 polymer ?
#
loop_
_entity_poly.entity_id
_entity_poly.type
_entity_poly.pdbx_seq_one_letter_code
_entity_poly.pdbx_strand_id
1 'polypeptide(L)'
;MEYILQNKEQKPTLKDLAKRDNCKTGEVFISDNIMDYMFSFSDRFTSDQRIRVQHVLRYSPMLPTPRNNTRTVKTRSTEGLLDLPYRAIK
;
A
#
# COMPACT_ATOMS: atom_id res chain seq x y z
N MET A 1 0.27 16.38 15.35
CA MET A 1 1.22 16.65 16.45
C MET A 1 0.63 17.62 17.47
N GLU A 2 -0.17 18.60 17.04
CA GLU A 2 -0.78 19.62 17.90
C GLU A 2 -1.76 19.06 18.96
N TYR A 3 -2.53 18.01 18.63
CA TYR A 3 -3.45 17.35 19.57
C TYR A 3 -2.74 16.75 20.81
N ILE A 4 -1.55 16.15 20.62
CA ILE A 4 -0.75 15.57 21.71
C ILE A 4 -0.20 16.68 22.62
N LEU A 5 0.05 17.87 22.05
CA LEU A 5 0.52 19.03 22.79
C LEU A 5 -0.61 19.70 23.59
N GLN A 6 -1.83 19.73 23.04
CA GLN A 6 -3.00 20.32 23.69
C GLN A 6 -3.57 19.45 24.82
N ASN A 7 -3.46 18.13 24.73
CA ASN A 7 -4.03 17.19 25.71
C ASN A 7 -2.95 16.39 26.45
N LYS A 8 -1.88 17.04 26.93
CA LYS A 8 -0.77 16.36 27.64
C LYS A 8 -1.22 15.54 28.86
N GLU A 9 -2.33 15.90 29.49
CA GLU A 9 -2.83 15.22 30.70
C GLU A 9 -3.80 14.07 30.43
N GLN A 10 -4.43 14.02 29.25
CA GLN A 10 -5.34 12.93 28.86
C GLN A 10 -4.73 12.11 27.73
N LYS A 11 -4.54 10.80 27.97
CA LYS A 11 -3.99 9.88 26.97
C LYS A 11 -4.96 9.79 25.78
N PRO A 12 -4.55 10.19 24.57
CA PRO A 12 -5.38 10.09 23.38
C PRO A 12 -5.78 8.64 23.10
N THR A 13 -7.02 8.40 22.64
CA THR A 13 -7.37 7.09 22.06
C THR A 13 -6.88 7.03 20.61
N LEU A 14 -6.60 5.83 20.08
CA LEU A 14 -6.25 5.66 18.66
C LEU A 14 -7.28 6.29 17.72
N LYS A 15 -8.58 6.21 18.04
CA LYS A 15 -9.65 6.86 17.26
C LYS A 15 -9.46 8.37 17.14
N ASP A 16 -9.01 9.02 18.21
CA ASP A 16 -8.78 10.47 18.23
C ASP A 16 -7.59 10.83 17.35
N LEU A 17 -6.52 10.02 17.41
CA LEU A 17 -5.30 10.21 16.60
C LEU A 17 -5.52 9.87 15.11
N ALA A 18 -6.43 8.95 14.82
CA ALA A 18 -6.78 8.54 13.46
C ALA A 18 -7.82 9.44 12.78
N LYS A 19 -8.41 10.40 13.50
CA LYS A 19 -9.40 11.35 12.94
C LYS A 19 -8.72 12.32 11.97
N ARG A 20 -9.36 12.59 10.83
CA ARG A 20 -8.85 13.43 9.74
C ARG A 20 -9.93 14.22 9.05
N ASP A 21 -9.52 15.34 8.46
CA ASP A 21 -10.37 16.21 7.68
C ASP A 21 -9.89 16.21 6.22
N ASN A 22 -10.80 15.95 5.30
CA ASN A 22 -10.49 15.99 3.88
C ASN A 22 -10.38 17.46 3.43
N CYS A 23 -9.19 17.90 3.03
CA CYS A 23 -8.96 19.28 2.58
C CYS A 23 -9.82 19.72 1.39
N LYS A 24 -10.36 18.78 0.60
CA LYS A 24 -11.17 19.09 -0.58
C LYS A 24 -12.67 19.07 -0.31
N THR A 25 -13.14 18.09 0.47
CA THR A 25 -14.58 17.94 0.77
C THR A 25 -14.98 18.54 2.12
N GLY A 26 -14.02 18.82 3.00
CA GLY A 26 -14.26 19.25 4.37
C GLY A 26 -14.78 18.15 5.29
N GLU A 27 -14.89 16.91 4.80
CA GLU A 27 -15.46 15.81 5.55
C GLU A 27 -14.48 15.26 6.57
N VAL A 28 -15.00 14.98 7.76
CA VAL A 28 -14.24 14.39 8.85
C VAL A 28 -14.44 12.88 8.85
N PHE A 29 -13.36 12.12 8.81
CA PHE A 29 -13.39 10.66 8.81
C PHE A 29 -12.31 10.08 9.71
N ILE A 30 -12.42 8.78 10.00
CA ILE A 30 -11.40 8.03 10.71
C ILE A 30 -10.57 7.29 9.67
N SER A 31 -9.25 7.50 9.68
CA SER A 31 -8.34 6.83 8.77
C SER A 31 -8.22 5.34 9.13
N ASP A 32 -8.61 4.48 8.19
CA ASP A 32 -8.52 3.02 8.24
C ASP A 32 -7.54 2.45 7.20
N ASN A 33 -6.98 3.32 6.36
CA ASN A 33 -6.09 2.94 5.27
C ASN A 33 -4.71 2.52 5.78
N ILE A 34 -4.21 1.38 5.30
CA ILE A 34 -2.90 0.82 5.64
C ILE A 34 -1.71 1.62 5.12
N MET A 35 -1.90 2.38 4.05
CA MET A 35 -0.87 3.25 3.48
C MET A 35 -0.97 4.69 3.98
N ASP A 36 -1.94 4.98 4.84
CA ASP A 36 -2.07 6.32 5.42
C ASP A 36 -1.04 6.54 6.54
N TYR A 37 -0.97 7.80 6.94
CA TYR A 37 -0.23 8.42 8.03
C TYR A 37 0.04 7.55 9.28
N MET A 38 1.01 8.01 10.08
CA MET A 38 1.52 7.37 11.30
C MET A 38 0.47 6.85 12.30
N PHE A 39 -0.71 7.48 12.39
CA PHE A 39 -1.82 6.99 13.21
C PHE A 39 -3.04 6.71 12.32
N SER A 40 -3.37 5.44 12.16
CA SER A 40 -4.50 4.90 11.39
C SER A 40 -4.84 3.52 11.95
N PHE A 41 -6.03 3.00 11.67
CA PHE A 41 -6.32 1.59 11.96
C PHE A 41 -5.56 0.64 11.04
N SER A 42 -5.13 1.13 9.87
CA SER A 42 -4.28 0.41 8.92
C SER A 42 -4.75 -1.00 8.56
N ASP A 43 -6.06 -1.25 8.57
CA ASP A 43 -6.67 -2.56 8.38
C ASP A 43 -7.28 -2.73 6.98
N ARG A 44 -7.27 -1.67 6.16
CA ARG A 44 -7.89 -1.67 4.82
C ARG A 44 -7.01 -1.05 3.73
N PHE A 45 -7.15 -1.58 2.53
CA PHE A 45 -6.68 -0.94 1.30
C PHE A 45 -7.84 -0.20 0.63
N THR A 46 -7.55 0.92 -0.03
CA THR A 46 -8.47 1.47 -1.03
C THR A 46 -8.53 0.56 -2.25
N SER A 47 -9.59 0.69 -3.06
CA SER A 47 -9.75 -0.04 -4.33
C SER A 47 -8.51 0.08 -5.21
N ASP A 48 -8.01 1.31 -5.37
CA ASP A 48 -6.88 1.60 -6.24
C ASP A 48 -5.56 1.05 -5.67
N GLN A 49 -5.37 1.15 -4.36
CA GLN A 49 -4.21 0.57 -3.70
C GLN A 49 -4.17 -0.95 -3.87
N ARG A 50 -5.31 -1.62 -3.68
CA ARG A 50 -5.42 -3.06 -3.88
C ARG A 50 -5.04 -3.46 -5.29
N ILE A 51 -5.52 -2.73 -6.30
CA ILE A 51 -5.17 -2.98 -7.71
C ILE A 51 -3.66 -2.80 -7.94
N ARG A 52 -3.06 -1.73 -7.40
CA ARG A 52 -1.62 -1.47 -7.53
C ARG A 52 -0.76 -2.54 -6.85
N VAL A 53 -1.10 -2.94 -5.63
CA VAL A 53 -0.40 -4.01 -4.91
C VAL A 53 -0.53 -5.33 -5.66
N GLN A 54 -1.74 -5.67 -6.12
CA GLN A 54 -1.95 -6.87 -6.92
C GLN A 54 -1.13 -6.85 -8.22
N HIS A 55 -1.02 -5.70 -8.89
CA HIS A 55 -0.20 -5.54 -10.07
C HIS A 55 1.28 -5.84 -9.76
N VAL A 56 1.85 -5.22 -8.72
CA VAL A 56 3.25 -5.46 -8.32
C VAL A 56 3.48 -6.94 -8.00
N LEU A 57 2.58 -7.58 -7.25
CA LEU A 57 2.74 -8.99 -6.89
C LEU A 57 2.65 -9.92 -8.12
N ARG A 58 1.75 -9.65 -9.06
CA ARG A 58 1.58 -10.47 -10.28
C ARG A 58 2.75 -10.38 -11.24
N TYR A 59 3.36 -9.20 -11.36
CA TYR A 59 4.46 -8.96 -12.29
C TYR A 59 5.84 -8.93 -11.59
N SER A 60 5.88 -9.25 -10.29
CA SER A 60 7.14 -9.36 -9.55
C SER A 60 7.93 -10.59 -10.02
N PRO A 61 9.19 -10.43 -10.45
CA PRO A 61 10.01 -11.54 -10.92
C PRO A 61 10.28 -12.64 -9.89
N MET A 62 10.22 -12.28 -8.60
CA MET A 62 10.66 -13.12 -7.49
C MET A 62 9.52 -13.85 -6.77
N LEU A 63 8.26 -13.50 -7.04
CA LEU A 63 7.12 -14.22 -6.50
C LEU A 63 6.78 -15.40 -7.42
N PRO A 64 6.89 -16.65 -6.94
CA PRO A 64 6.57 -17.83 -7.73
C PRO A 64 5.04 -17.92 -7.87
N THR A 65 4.49 -17.14 -8.79
CA THR A 65 3.07 -17.24 -9.17
C THR A 65 2.94 -18.39 -10.19
N PRO A 66 1.90 -19.25 -10.11
CA PRO A 66 1.64 -20.28 -11.11
C PRO A 66 1.63 -19.65 -12.51
N ARG A 67 2.58 -20.10 -13.34
CA ARG A 67 3.04 -19.39 -14.54
C ARG A 67 1.93 -19.28 -15.59
N ASN A 68 1.60 -18.04 -15.96
CA ASN A 68 1.34 -17.74 -17.36
C ASN A 68 2.73 -17.74 -18.01
N ASN A 69 3.01 -18.71 -18.88
CA ASN A 69 4.34 -18.96 -19.47
C ASN A 69 4.91 -17.84 -20.37
N THR A 70 4.32 -16.64 -20.32
CA THR A 70 4.63 -15.53 -21.21
C THR A 70 4.95 -14.31 -20.36
N ARG A 71 6.19 -14.24 -19.86
CA ARG A 71 6.76 -13.02 -19.26
C ARG A 71 7.11 -12.04 -20.38
N THR A 72 6.11 -11.46 -21.03
CA THR A 72 6.31 -10.37 -21.97
C THR A 72 6.60 -9.10 -21.20
N VAL A 73 7.89 -8.85 -20.96
CA VAL A 73 8.36 -7.58 -20.43
C VAL A 73 8.32 -6.57 -21.58
N LYS A 74 7.34 -5.67 -21.59
CA LYS A 74 7.35 -4.50 -22.50
C LYS A 74 8.31 -3.44 -21.95
N THR A 75 9.60 -3.75 -21.83
CA THR A 75 10.65 -2.75 -21.59
C THR A 75 11.20 -2.28 -22.92
N ARG A 76 11.43 -0.96 -23.05
CA ARG A 76 11.93 -0.29 -24.27
C ARG A 76 13.27 -0.83 -24.82
N SER A 77 13.94 -1.71 -24.09
CA SER A 77 15.29 -2.21 -24.40
C SER A 77 15.33 -3.52 -25.19
N THR A 78 14.30 -4.39 -25.15
CA THR A 78 14.27 -5.63 -25.95
C THR A 78 12.84 -6.17 -26.09
N GLU A 79 12.38 -6.44 -27.32
CA GLU A 79 11.18 -7.24 -27.56
C GLU A 79 11.51 -8.72 -27.40
N GLY A 80 11.02 -9.38 -26.35
CA GLY A 80 11.24 -10.82 -26.12
C GLY A 80 10.95 -11.29 -24.69
N LEU A 81 10.99 -12.61 -24.48
CA LEU A 81 10.86 -13.24 -23.16
C LEU A 81 12.09 -12.89 -22.31
N LEU A 82 11.90 -12.16 -21.21
CA LEU A 82 13.00 -11.83 -20.30
C LEU A 82 13.25 -13.01 -19.34
N ASP A 83 14.28 -13.78 -19.62
CA ASP A 83 14.73 -14.87 -18.74
C ASP A 83 15.59 -14.31 -17.61
N LEU A 84 14.93 -13.93 -16.50
CA LEU A 84 15.61 -13.47 -15.29
C LEU A 84 16.14 -14.69 -14.54
N PRO A 85 17.44 -14.78 -14.23
CA PRO A 85 17.99 -15.88 -13.46
C PRO A 85 17.46 -15.79 -12.03
N TYR A 86 16.43 -16.57 -11.69
CA TYR A 86 15.98 -16.73 -10.31
C TYR A 86 16.26 -18.16 -9.85
N ARG A 87 16.92 -18.29 -8.70
CA ARG A 87 17.16 -19.56 -8.03
C ARG A 87 16.13 -19.71 -6.91
N ALA A 88 15.15 -20.59 -7.08
CA ALA A 88 14.31 -21.01 -5.97
C ALA A 88 15.18 -21.84 -5.02
N ILE A 89 15.37 -21.37 -3.78
CA ILE A 89 16.01 -22.17 -2.73
C ILE A 89 14.94 -23.16 -2.24
N LYS A 90 15.25 -24.46 -2.33
CA LYS A 90 14.40 -25.55 -1.87
C LYS A 90 14.60 -25.80 -0.38
#